data_AF-R6QGK7-F1
#
_entry.id   AF-R6QGK7-F1
#
_cell.length_a   1.000
_cell.length_b   1.000
_cell.length_c   1.000
_cell.angle_alpha   90.00
_cell.angle_beta   90.00
_cell.angle_gamma   90.00
#
_symmetry.space_group_name_H-M   'P 1'
#
loop_
_entity.id
_entity.type
_entity.pdbx_description
1 polymer ?
#
loop_
_entity_poly.entity_id
_entity_poly.type
_entity_poly.pdbx_seq_one_letter_code
_entity_poly.pdbx_strand_id
1 'polypeptide(L)'
;MVTEPKAIILALRQIAEVFDKEFLKEHKHSPVSRGINDGIFTLHYMFESTDTRPDLKENLRGWTVFVTAKVNMETGEAWLEDYILPDGTRL
;
A
#
# COMPACT_ATOMS: atom_id res chain seq x y z
N MET A 1 16.37 6.21 -15.16
CA MET A 1 15.38 7.02 -14.43
C MET A 1 13.97 6.62 -14.84
N VAL A 2 13.14 6.30 -13.85
CA VAL A 2 11.78 5.82 -13.95
C VAL A 2 10.83 7.01 -13.97
N THR A 3 9.79 6.95 -14.81
CA THR A 3 8.74 7.96 -14.82
C THR A 3 7.73 7.71 -13.72
N GLU A 4 7.06 8.74 -13.23
CA GLU A 4 6.04 8.57 -12.18
C GLU A 4 4.94 7.56 -12.56
N PRO A 5 4.37 7.53 -13.78
CA PRO A 5 3.40 6.50 -14.17
C PRO A 5 3.96 5.07 -14.07
N LYS A 6 5.24 4.88 -14.42
CA LYS A 6 5.91 3.57 -14.29
C LYS A 6 6.15 3.21 -12.82
N ALA A 7 6.48 4.19 -11.98
CA ALA A 7 6.65 3.97 -10.54
C ALA A 7 5.33 3.54 -9.86
N ILE A 8 4.19 4.13 -10.24
CA ILE A 8 2.87 3.70 -9.76
C ILE A 8 2.62 2.23 -10.10
N ILE A 9 2.90 1.81 -11.33
CA ILE A 9 2.70 0.42 -11.76
C ILE A 9 3.60 -0.54 -10.96
N LEU A 10 4.86 -0.17 -10.72
CA LEU A 10 5.79 -0.97 -9.93
C LEU A 10 5.35 -1.09 -8.47
N ALA A 11 4.91 0.00 -7.86
CA ALA A 11 4.38 0.01 -6.50
C ALA A 11 3.12 -0.89 -6.38
N LEU A 12 2.17 -0.76 -7.31
CA LEU A 12 0.96 -1.60 -7.33
C LEU A 12 1.27 -3.08 -7.55
N ARG A 13 2.30 -3.42 -8.33
CA ARG A 13 2.75 -4.81 -8.48
C ARG A 13 3.27 -5.36 -7.16
N GLN A 14 4.08 -4.58 -6.44
CA GLN A 14 4.61 -4.99 -5.14
C GLN A 14 3.50 -5.21 -4.11
N ILE A 15 2.46 -4.38 -4.12
CA ILE A 15 1.27 -4.56 -3.28
C ILE A 15 0.56 -5.88 -3.66
N ALA A 16 0.40 -6.15 -4.96
CA ALA A 16 -0.27 -7.35 -5.45
C ALA A 16 0.48 -8.67 -5.17
N GLU A 17 1.75 -8.63 -4.79
CA GLU A 17 2.50 -9.81 -4.33
C GLU A 17 2.09 -10.27 -2.93
N VAL A 18 1.62 -9.33 -2.09
CA VAL A 18 1.18 -9.62 -0.71
C VAL A 18 -0.35 -9.71 -0.64
N PHE A 19 -1.02 -8.80 -1.31
CA PHE A 19 -2.48 -8.71 -1.39
C PHE A 19 -2.89 -9.19 -2.77
N ASP A 20 -3.05 -10.50 -2.92
CA ASP A 20 -3.28 -11.13 -4.21
C ASP A 20 -4.50 -10.56 -4.96
N LYS A 21 -4.68 -11.04 -6.19
CA LYS A 21 -5.77 -10.55 -7.05
C LYS A 21 -7.16 -10.84 -6.51
N GLU A 22 -7.34 -11.86 -5.69
CA GLU A 22 -8.65 -12.18 -5.11
C GLU A 22 -8.96 -11.19 -3.98
N PHE A 23 -7.98 -10.96 -3.09
CA PHE A 23 -8.09 -9.98 -2.02
C PHE A 23 -8.40 -8.57 -2.55
N LEU A 24 -7.68 -8.13 -3.60
CA LEU A 24 -7.91 -6.85 -4.27
C LEU A 24 -9.32 -6.73 -4.90
N LYS A 25 -9.93 -7.83 -5.34
CA LYS A 25 -11.28 -7.78 -5.93
C LYS A 25 -12.38 -7.74 -4.87
N GLU A 26 -12.16 -8.43 -3.76
CA GLU A 26 -13.16 -8.58 -2.70
C GLU A 26 -13.23 -7.37 -1.77
N HIS A 27 -12.12 -6.63 -1.65
CA HIS A 27 -12.02 -5.50 -0.74
C HIS A 27 -12.00 -4.18 -1.51
N LYS A 28 -12.76 -3.19 -1.05
CA LYS A 28 -12.59 -1.83 -1.58
C LYS A 28 -11.21 -1.34 -1.20
N HIS A 29 -10.51 -0.74 -2.15
CA HIS A 29 -9.16 -0.24 -1.92
C HIS A 29 -8.91 1.02 -2.75
N SER A 30 -8.01 1.86 -2.28
CA SER A 30 -7.66 3.08 -3.01
C SER A 30 -6.24 3.58 -2.68
N PRO A 31 -5.59 4.25 -3.63
CA PRO A 31 -4.43 5.06 -3.33
C PRO A 31 -4.88 6.28 -2.52
N VAL A 32 -4.22 6.52 -1.40
CA VAL A 32 -4.58 7.61 -0.46
C VAL A 32 -3.70 8.82 -0.66
N SER A 33 -2.40 8.58 -0.85
CA SER A 33 -1.46 9.63 -1.21
C SER A 33 -0.25 9.04 -1.92
N ARG A 34 0.45 9.90 -2.65
CA ARG A 34 1.72 9.57 -3.29
C ARG A 34 2.62 10.80 -3.30
N GLY A 35 3.92 10.57 -3.36
CA GLY A 35 4.91 11.62 -3.48
C GLY A 35 6.26 11.10 -3.94
N ILE A 36 7.13 12.00 -4.38
CA ILE A 36 8.52 11.68 -4.72
C ILE A 36 9.39 12.56 -3.83
N ASN A 37 10.26 11.93 -3.04
CA ASN A 37 11.26 12.64 -2.24
C ASN A 37 12.60 11.90 -2.32
N ASP A 38 13.69 12.63 -2.47
CA ASP A 38 15.07 12.10 -2.50
C ASP A 38 15.25 10.93 -3.50
N GLY A 39 14.61 11.02 -4.67
CA GLY A 39 14.67 9.97 -5.68
C GLY A 39 13.85 8.72 -5.35
N ILE A 40 13.02 8.74 -4.31
CA ILE A 40 12.12 7.65 -3.94
C ILE A 40 10.67 8.07 -4.15
N PHE A 41 9.96 7.34 -5.01
CA PHE A 41 8.52 7.41 -5.09
C PHE A 41 7.90 6.60 -3.95
N THR A 42 6.93 7.17 -3.26
CA THR A 42 6.18 6.54 -2.18
C THR A 42 4.69 6.55 -2.54
N LEU A 43 4.05 5.39 -2.40
CA LEU A 43 2.61 5.21 -2.56
C LEU A 43 2.03 4.66 -1.26
N HIS A 44 1.10 5.42 -0.67
CA HIS A 44 0.29 4.95 0.43
C HIS A 44 -1.03 4.42 -0.11
N TYR A 45 -1.29 3.13 0.13
CA TYR A 45 -2.46 2.41 -0.33
C TYR A 45 -3.28 1.94 0.86
N MET A 46 -4.60 1.97 0.75
CA MET A 46 -5.50 1.53 1.80
C MET A 46 -6.53 0.53 1.29
N PHE A 47 -6.92 -0.39 2.16
CA PHE A 47 -8.06 -1.29 1.99
C PHE A 47 -9.12 -0.99 3.05
N GLU A 48 -10.38 -0.98 2.63
CA GLU A 48 -11.56 -0.97 3.50
C GLU A 48 -11.64 -2.35 4.18
N SER A 49 -11.74 -2.35 5.52
CA SER A 49 -12.00 -3.56 6.29
C SER A 49 -13.20 -3.30 7.19
N THR A 50 -14.21 -4.17 7.09
CA THR A 50 -15.37 -4.16 7.97
C THR A 50 -15.08 -4.83 9.32
N ASP A 51 -13.96 -5.53 9.43
CA ASP A 51 -13.51 -6.12 10.68
C ASP A 51 -13.14 -5.00 11.63
N THR A 52 -13.99 -4.80 12.62
CA THR A 52 -13.81 -3.77 13.63
C THR A 52 -12.58 -4.15 14.43
N ARG A 53 -11.47 -3.44 14.22
CA ARG A 53 -10.21 -3.60 14.97
C ARG A 53 -10.31 -2.81 16.27
N PRO A 54 -10.62 -3.44 17.43
CA PRO A 54 -10.83 -2.72 18.69
C PRO A 54 -9.52 -2.12 19.24
N ASP A 55 -8.37 -2.59 18.74
CA ASP A 55 -7.02 -2.13 19.05
C ASP A 55 -6.62 -0.82 18.36
N LEU A 56 -7.36 -0.39 17.33
CA LEU A 56 -7.11 0.89 16.65
C LEU A 56 -7.84 2.04 17.34
N LYS A 57 -7.25 3.25 17.28
CA LYS A 57 -7.89 4.49 17.76
C LYS A 57 -9.24 4.67 17.08
N GLU A 58 -10.19 5.29 17.77
CA GLU A 58 -11.59 5.40 17.30
C GLU A 58 -11.75 6.12 15.95
N ASN A 59 -10.87 7.09 15.66
CA ASN A 59 -10.80 7.79 14.37
C ASN A 59 -10.21 6.92 13.23
N LEU A 60 -9.76 5.71 13.55
CA LEU A 60 -9.24 4.68 12.65
C LEU A 60 -10.14 3.41 12.71
N ARG A 61 -11.37 3.51 13.22
CA ARG A 61 -12.35 2.41 13.14
C ARG A 61 -13.10 2.50 11.81
N GLY A 62 -13.14 1.41 11.05
CA GLY A 62 -13.76 1.32 9.72
C GLY A 62 -12.78 1.45 8.53
N TRP A 63 -11.50 1.74 8.82
CA TRP A 63 -10.38 1.70 7.89
C TRP A 63 -9.20 1.22 8.77
N THR A 64 -8.36 0.24 8.46
CA THR A 64 -7.30 0.45 7.49
C THR A 64 -6.30 -0.72 7.51
N VAL A 65 -6.14 -1.42 6.39
CA VAL A 65 -4.82 -1.96 6.05
C VAL A 65 -4.06 -0.87 5.32
N PHE A 66 -2.93 -0.42 5.86
CA PHE A 66 -2.03 0.50 5.15
C PHE A 66 -0.98 -0.34 4.46
N VAL A 67 -0.68 -0.02 3.20
CA VAL A 67 0.48 -0.52 2.50
C VAL A 67 1.26 0.67 1.98
N THR A 68 2.48 0.83 2.45
CA THR A 68 3.42 1.83 1.92
C THR A 68 4.35 1.12 0.96
N ALA A 69 4.13 1.32 -0.33
CA ALA A 69 5.02 0.83 -1.37
C ALA A 69 5.99 1.94 -1.78
N LYS A 70 7.27 1.60 -1.91
CA LYS A 70 8.32 2.51 -2.35
C LYS A 70 8.95 2.03 -3.63
N VAL A 71 9.40 2.97 -4.45
CA VAL A 71 10.11 2.71 -5.70
C VAL A 71 11.30 3.66 -5.82
N ASN A 72 12.49 3.11 -6.01
CA ASN A 72 13.66 3.89 -6.36
C ASN A 72 13.52 4.40 -7.81
N MET A 73 13.52 5.72 -7.98
CA MET A 73 13.29 6.38 -9.27
C MET A 73 14.50 6.29 -10.21
N GLU A 74 15.67 5.93 -9.72
CA GLU A 74 16.85 5.70 -10.56
C GLU A 74 16.84 4.28 -11.14
N THR A 75 16.69 3.29 -10.26
CA THR A 75 16.84 1.85 -10.58
C THR A 75 15.53 1.16 -10.96
N GLY A 76 14.39 1.64 -10.44
CA GLY A 76 13.09 0.99 -10.56
C GLY A 76 12.87 -0.18 -9.60
N GLU A 77 13.77 -0.37 -8.63
CA GLU A 77 13.58 -1.30 -7.52
C GLU A 77 12.37 -0.87 -6.69
N ALA A 78 11.50 -1.81 -6.34
CA ALA A 78 10.29 -1.58 -5.56
C ALA A 78 10.26 -2.48 -4.33
N TRP A 79 9.71 -1.99 -3.21
CA TRP A 79 9.56 -2.76 -1.98
C TRP A 79 8.39 -2.23 -1.15
N LEU A 80 7.93 -3.01 -0.18
CA LEU A 80 6.99 -2.54 0.84
C LEU A 80 7.78 -2.08 2.07
N GLU A 81 7.50 -0.87 2.53
CA GLU A 81 8.14 -0.31 3.73
C GLU A 81 7.37 -0.62 5.02
N ASP A 82 6.04 -0.52 4.99
CA ASP A 82 5.17 -0.81 6.13
C ASP A 82 3.87 -1.36 5.56
N TYR A 83 3.45 -2.52 6.03
CA TYR A 83 2.16 -3.07 5.67
C TYR A 83 1.52 -3.87 6.79
N ILE A 84 0.19 -3.85 6.81
CA ILE A 84 -0.62 -4.67 7.70
C ILE A 84 -1.24 -5.77 6.85
N LEU A 85 -0.97 -7.02 7.16
CA LEU A 85 -1.58 -8.16 6.47
C LEU A 85 -3.12 -8.16 6.65
N PRO A 86 -3.86 -8.84 5.77
CA PRO A 86 -5.31 -9.01 5.90
C PRO A 86 -5.76 -9.56 7.26
N ASP A 87 -4.95 -10.42 7.88
CA ASP A 87 -5.18 -11.01 9.20
C ASP A 87 -4.84 -10.05 10.37
N GLY A 88 -4.35 -8.86 10.06
CA GLY A 88 -4.00 -7.83 11.03
C GLY A 88 -2.56 -7.85 11.53
N THR A 89 -1.72 -8.78 11.05
CA THR A 89 -0.30 -8.86 11.39
C THR A 89 0.47 -7.72 10.75
N ARG A 90 1.30 -7.01 11.53
CA ARG A 90 2.20 -5.97 11.00
C ARG A 90 3.58 -6.57 10.75
N LEU A 91 4.15 -6.30 9.58
CA LEU A 91 5.47 -6.78 9.15
C LEU A 91 6.38 -5.62 8.75
#